data_AF-A0A6B3CMP2-F1
#
_entry.id   AF-A0A6B3CMP2-F1
#
_cell.length_a   1.000
_cell.length_b   1.000
_cell.length_c   1.000
_cell.angle_alpha   90.00
_cell.angle_beta   90.00
_cell.angle_gamma   90.00
#
_symmetry.space_group_name_H-M   'P 1'
#
loop_
_entity.id
_entity.type
_entity.pdbx_description
1 polymer ?
#
loop_
_entity_poly.entity_id
_entity_poly.type
_entity_poly.pdbx_seq_one_letter_code
_entity_poly.pdbx_strand_id
1 'polypeptide(L)'
;NKIFVGDIGDNDGVTWPHVWIYELPEPTELKDQTVKATQYVVTYTDGSRDAESMLVHPKTGRVYIIDKHEDGGHLYEGPAKLSSSGTNVFRPTVPVDLWA
;
A
#
# COMPACT_ATOMS: atom_id res chain seq x y z
N ASN A 1 -18.96 1.58 2.56
CA ASN A 1 -17.65 2.24 2.42
C ASN A 1 -16.56 1.36 2.97
N LYS A 2 -15.32 1.59 2.53
CA LYS A 2 -14.14 0.84 2.93
C LYS A 2 -13.05 1.83 3.29
N ILE A 3 -12.30 1.55 4.35
CA ILE A 3 -11.10 2.29 4.71
C ILE A 3 -9.91 1.38 4.42
N PHE A 4 -8.88 1.96 3.83
CA PHE A 4 -7.60 1.31 3.58
C PHE A 4 -6.53 1.96 4.45
N VAL A 5 -5.71 1.14 5.09
CA VAL A 5 -4.57 1.57 5.89
C VAL A 5 -3.33 0.88 5.36
N GLY A 6 -2.30 1.65 5.05
CA GLY A 6 -1.00 1.13 4.63
C GLY A 6 -0.04 1.14 5.82
N ASP A 7 0.60 0.01 6.07
CA ASP A 7 1.81 -0.09 6.87
C ASP A 7 2.95 -0.41 5.89
N ILE A 8 3.42 0.65 5.23
CA ILE A 8 4.16 0.61 3.96
C ILE A 8 5.52 1.32 3.98
N GLY A 9 5.85 1.97 5.10
CA GLY A 9 7.13 2.66 5.28
C GLY A 9 8.17 1.76 5.93
N ASP A 10 9.41 1.88 5.48
CA ASP A 10 10.57 1.13 5.97
C ASP A 10 11.82 2.05 6.00
N ASN A 11 11.64 3.17 6.70
CA ASN A 11 12.56 4.30 6.78
C ASN A 11 13.95 3.95 7.36
N ASP A 12 14.09 2.83 8.09
CA ASP A 12 15.35 2.39 8.72
C ASP A 12 16.12 1.38 7.83
N GLY A 13 16.45 1.81 6.62
CA GLY A 13 17.37 1.09 5.74
C GLY A 13 16.73 0.10 4.77
N VAL A 14 15.41 0.16 4.56
CA VAL A 14 14.70 -0.58 3.49
C VAL A 14 15.01 -2.08 3.53
N THR A 15 14.81 -2.69 4.69
CA THR A 15 15.18 -4.08 5.02
C THR A 15 14.01 -5.06 5.10
N TRP A 16 12.77 -4.57 5.13
CA TRP A 16 11.58 -5.37 5.33
C TRP A 16 11.32 -6.25 4.10
N PRO A 17 11.09 -7.56 4.30
CA PRO A 17 10.86 -8.48 3.19
C PRO A 17 9.50 -8.27 2.52
N HIS A 18 8.57 -7.57 3.18
CA HIS A 18 7.25 -7.21 2.70
C HIS A 18 6.65 -6.12 3.58
N VAL A 19 5.60 -5.49 3.08
CA VAL A 19 4.77 -4.51 3.80
C VAL A 19 3.31 -4.97 3.81
N TRP A 20 2.43 -4.22 4.49
CA TRP A 20 1.03 -4.60 4.64
C TRP A 20 0.06 -3.53 4.16
N ILE A 21 -1.05 -3.98 3.59
CA ILE A 21 -2.27 -3.19 3.43
C ILE A 21 -3.37 -3.85 4.24
N TYR A 22 -4.15 -3.03 4.94
CA TYR A 22 -5.34 -3.42 5.66
C TYR A 22 -6.57 -2.80 5.01
N GLU A 23 -7.58 -3.61 4.74
CA GLU A 23 -8.91 -3.15 4.32
C GLU A 23 -9.90 -3.45 5.44
N LEU A 24 -10.63 -2.42 5.87
CA LEU A 24 -11.64 -2.56 6.91
C LEU A 24 -12.98 -1.94 6.47
N PRO A 25 -14.11 -2.49 6.96
CA PRO A 25 -15.38 -1.80 6.83
C PRO A 25 -15.31 -0.48 7.62
N GLU A 26 -15.81 0.61 7.02
CA GLU A 26 -15.97 1.87 7.75
C GLU A 26 -16.98 1.66 8.90
N PRO A 27 -16.61 1.91 10.17
CA PRO A 27 -17.52 1.73 11.31
C PRO A 27 -18.72 2.67 11.22
N THR A 28 -19.91 2.16 11.55
CA THR A 28 -21.13 2.98 11.61
C THR A 28 -21.24 3.81 12.88
N GLU A 29 -20.48 3.45 13.92
CA GLU A 29 -20.40 4.17 15.20
C GLU A 29 -18.94 4.51 15.50
N LEU A 30 -18.64 5.78 15.75
CA LEU A 30 -17.30 6.25 16.11
C LEU A 30 -17.10 6.14 17.63
N LYS A 31 -16.39 5.11 18.06
CA LYS A 31 -16.01 4.82 19.45
C LYS A 31 -14.77 3.95 19.47
N ASP A 32 -14.15 3.84 20.63
CA ASP A 32 -13.08 2.88 20.89
C ASP A 32 -13.61 1.46 20.70
N GLN A 33 -13.14 0.79 19.66
CA GLN A 33 -13.53 -0.58 19.34
C GLN A 33 -12.48 -1.25 18.45
N THR A 34 -12.47 -2.58 18.47
CA THR A 34 -11.69 -3.36 17.52
C THR A 34 -12.52 -3.60 16.25
N VAL A 35 -11.95 -3.24 15.10
CA VAL A 35 -12.54 -3.52 13.78
C VAL A 35 -11.75 -4.66 13.13
N LYS A 36 -12.45 -5.66 12.60
CA LYS A 36 -11.79 -6.74 11.86
C LYS A 36 -11.31 -6.22 10.51
N ALA A 37 -10.01 -6.29 10.26
CA ALA A 37 -9.40 -5.97 8.98
C ALA A 37 -9.08 -7.23 8.17
N THR A 38 -9.15 -7.11 6.85
CA THR A 38 -8.49 -8.04 5.93
C THR A 38 -7.08 -7.53 5.68
N GLN A 39 -6.08 -8.35 5.98
CA GLN A 39 -4.67 -8.03 5.75
C GLN A 39 -4.21 -8.59 4.39
N TYR A 40 -3.39 -7.81 3.70
CA TYR A 40 -2.75 -8.16 2.44
C TYR A 40 -1.24 -8.01 2.58
N VAL A 41 -0.49 -9.06 2.25
CA VAL A 41 0.97 -9.02 2.19
C VAL A 41 1.39 -8.46 0.83
N VAL A 42 2.33 -7.52 0.83
CA VAL A 42 2.76 -6.76 -0.34
C VAL A 42 4.27 -6.84 -0.52
N THR A 43 4.71 -7.05 -1.76
CA THR A 43 6.12 -6.95 -2.16
C THR A 43 6.22 -6.18 -3.47
N TYR A 44 7.40 -5.67 -3.77
CA TYR A 44 7.68 -5.00 -5.04
C TYR A 44 8.61 -5.87 -5.90
N THR A 45 8.45 -5.80 -7.22
CA THR A 45 9.24 -6.63 -8.15
C THR A 45 10.74 -6.37 -8.13
N ASP A 46 11.14 -5.22 -7.60
CA ASP A 46 12.46 -4.62 -7.66
C ASP A 46 13.06 -4.37 -6.27
N GLY A 47 12.52 -5.05 -5.25
CA GLY A 47 13.08 -5.11 -3.89
C GLY A 47 12.23 -4.40 -2.84
N SER A 48 12.77 -4.29 -1.63
CA SER A 48 12.16 -3.53 -0.54
C SER A 48 12.06 -2.03 -0.90
N ARG A 49 11.05 -1.34 -0.37
CA ARG A 49 10.83 0.10 -0.57
C ARG A 49 10.38 0.76 0.73
N ASP A 50 10.85 1.98 0.96
CA ASP A 50 10.21 2.91 1.88
C ASP A 50 9.16 3.72 1.12
N ALA A 51 7.92 3.75 1.60
CA ALA A 51 6.81 4.42 0.93
C ALA A 51 5.97 5.24 1.90
N GLU A 52 5.54 6.43 1.45
CA GLU A 52 4.79 7.39 2.28
C GLU A 52 3.33 7.57 1.81
N SER A 53 3.00 7.06 0.62
CA SER A 53 1.72 7.35 -0.01
C SER A 53 1.05 6.11 -0.63
N MET A 54 -0.27 6.01 -0.45
CA MET A 54 -1.12 4.94 -1.01
C MET A 54 -2.41 5.53 -1.60
N LEU A 55 -2.80 5.03 -2.76
CA LEU A 55 -4.03 5.42 -3.44
C LEU A 55 -4.86 4.21 -3.84
N VAL A 56 -6.19 4.35 -3.80
CA VAL A 56 -7.12 3.32 -4.27
C VAL A 56 -7.96 3.89 -5.41
N HIS A 57 -7.88 3.27 -6.59
CA HIS A 57 -8.63 3.74 -7.74
C HIS A 57 -10.15 3.58 -7.50
N PRO A 58 -10.94 4.65 -7.57
CA PRO A 58 -12.30 4.68 -7.01
C PRO A 58 -13.31 3.80 -7.77
N LYS A 59 -13.02 3.45 -9.04
CA LYS A 59 -13.91 2.60 -9.86
C LYS A 59 -13.52 1.12 -9.85
N THR A 60 -12.23 0.83 -9.71
CA THR A 60 -11.70 -0.54 -9.89
C THR A 60 -11.28 -1.17 -8.57
N GLY A 61 -11.02 -0.35 -7.53
CA GLY A 61 -10.47 -0.79 -6.26
C GLY A 61 -8.98 -1.18 -6.32
N ARG A 62 -8.31 -0.95 -7.44
CA ARG A 62 -6.87 -1.24 -7.55
C ARG A 62 -6.09 -0.30 -6.64
N VAL A 63 -5.15 -0.87 -5.90
CA VAL A 63 -4.26 -0.11 -5.01
C VAL A 63 -2.95 0.24 -5.73
N TYR A 64 -2.47 1.44 -5.47
CA TYR A 64 -1.19 1.97 -5.91
C TYR A 64 -0.41 2.48 -4.70
N ILE A 65 0.90 2.36 -4.75
CA ILE A 65 1.83 2.85 -3.71
C ILE A 65 2.83 3.80 -4.38
N ILE A 66 3.25 4.84 -3.69
CA ILE A 66 4.33 5.73 -4.13
C ILE A 66 5.46 5.62 -3.12
N ASP A 67 6.66 5.25 -3.59
CA ASP A 67 7.85 5.21 -2.75
C ASP A 67 8.38 6.62 -2.44
N LYS A 68 9.08 6.72 -1.31
CA LYS A 68 9.69 7.95 -0.81
C LYS A 68 11.14 8.00 -1.32
N HIS A 69 11.45 8.98 -2.16
CA HIS A 69 12.81 9.22 -2.62
C HIS A 69 13.09 10.71 -2.78
N GLU A 70 14.27 11.15 -2.31
CA GLU A 70 14.66 12.57 -2.28
C GLU A 70 14.82 13.22 -3.67
N ASP A 71 14.97 12.42 -4.73
CA ASP A 71 15.12 12.89 -6.11
C ASP A 71 13.92 12.51 -7.01
N GLY A 72 12.80 12.10 -6.39
CA GLY A 72 11.58 11.65 -7.07
C GLY A 72 11.24 10.19 -6.79
N GLY A 73 9.96 9.93 -6.52
CA GLY A 73 9.45 8.59 -6.24
C GLY A 73 9.00 7.84 -7.51
N HIS A 74 8.48 6.64 -7.32
CA HIS A 74 7.89 5.80 -8.36
C HIS A 74 6.48 5.40 -7.96
N LEU A 75 5.58 5.44 -8.94
CA LEU A 75 4.25 4.87 -8.78
C LEU A 75 4.32 3.36 -9.01
N TYR A 76 3.94 2.59 -8.00
CA TYR A 76 3.79 1.16 -8.09
C TYR A 76 2.33 0.76 -8.27
N GLU A 77 2.06 -0.05 -9.28
CA GLU A 77 0.74 -0.63 -9.53
C GLU A 77 0.64 -2.03 -8.91
N GLY A 78 -0.35 -2.22 -8.04
CA GLY A 78 -0.71 -3.53 -7.49
C GLY A 78 -1.55 -4.38 -8.45
N PRO A 79 -1.84 -5.66 -8.13
CA PRO A 79 -2.71 -6.49 -8.95
C PRO A 79 -4.12 -5.89 -9.08
N ALA A 80 -4.88 -6.32 -10.10
CA ALA A 80 -6.24 -5.82 -10.34
C ALA A 80 -7.18 -5.98 -9.12
N LYS A 81 -6.94 -7.02 -8.31
CA LYS A 81 -7.59 -7.25 -7.02
C LYS A 81 -6.53 -7.77 -6.06
N LEU A 82 -6.53 -7.26 -4.83
CA LEU A 82 -5.71 -7.81 -3.76
C LEU A 82 -6.23 -9.20 -3.37
N SER A 83 -5.31 -10.09 -3.02
CA SER A 83 -5.58 -11.41 -2.47
C SER A 83 -5.17 -11.44 -1.01
N SER A 84 -6.08 -11.88 -0.14
CA SER A 84 -5.78 -12.14 1.28
C SER A 84 -5.02 -13.45 1.50
N SER A 85 -4.55 -14.07 0.43
CA SER A 85 -3.75 -15.29 0.43
C SER A 85 -2.55 -15.11 -0.49
N GLY A 86 -1.37 -15.56 -0.04
CA GLY A 86 -0.13 -15.32 -0.75
C GLY A 86 0.27 -13.84 -0.78
N THR A 87 1.13 -13.51 -1.74
CA THR A 87 1.76 -12.19 -1.85
C THR A 87 1.18 -11.39 -3.01
N ASN A 88 0.87 -10.12 -2.77
CA ASN A 88 0.49 -9.16 -3.79
C ASN A 88 1.74 -8.46 -4.30
N VAL A 89 2.08 -8.66 -5.57
CA VAL A 89 3.30 -8.12 -6.17
C VAL A 89 2.98 -6.83 -6.93
N PHE A 90 3.60 -5.74 -6.48
CA PHE A 90 3.49 -4.40 -7.04
C PHE A 90 4.64 -4.15 -8.02
N ARG A 91 4.36 -3.42 -9.11
CA ARG A 91 5.31 -3.16 -10.20
C ARG A 91 5.49 -1.66 -10.42
N PRO A 92 6.72 -1.16 -10.59
CA PRO A 92 6.93 0.25 -10.94
C PRO A 92 6.31 0.54 -12.31
N THR A 93 5.72 1.73 -12.45
CA THR A 93 5.03 2.14 -13.68
C THR A 93 5.66 3.39 -14.29
N VAL A 94 5.62 4.50 -13.57
CA VAL A 94 6.14 5.79 -13.98
C VAL A 94 6.88 6.45 -12.82
N PRO A 95 7.94 7.22 -13.10
CA PRO A 95 8.52 8.12 -12.11
C PRO A 95 7.52 9.22 -11.75
N VAL A 96 7.64 9.71 -10.52
CA VAL A 96 6.87 10.83 -9.97
C VAL A 96 7.88 11.92 -9.63
N ASP A 97 7.87 12.99 -10.42
CA ASP A 97 8.84 14.11 -10.31
C ASP A 97 8.65 14.97 -9.03
N LEU A 98 7.71 14.61 -8.16
CA LEU A 98 7.44 15.28 -6.89
C LEU A 98 7.83 14.38 -5.72
N TRP A 99 8.39 14.98 -4.67
CA TRP A 99 8.51 14.36 -3.36
C TRP A 99 7.14 13.88 -2.88
N ALA A 100 7.10 12.67 -2.33
CA ALA A 100 5.92 12.03 -1.80
C ALA A 100 6.23 11.31 -0.50
#